data_AF-A0A1H5XP82-F1
#
_entry.id   AF-A0A1H5XP82-F1
#
_cell.length_a   1.000
_cell.length_b   1.000
_cell.length_c   1.000
_cell.angle_alpha   90.00
_cell.angle_beta   90.00
_cell.angle_gamma   90.00
#
_symmetry.space_group_name_H-M   'P 1'
#
loop_
_entity.id
_entity.type
_entity.pdbx_description
1 polymer ?
#
loop_
_entity_poly.entity_id
_entity_poly.type
_entity_poly.pdbx_seq_one_letter_code
_entity_poly.pdbx_strand_id
1 'polypeptide(L)'
;MLSKDLCERIWHCHREIDAGLALLVEVEKIAAENIKRRQQGDAEQGITDKFGRDQHLQLGVPTSDNSHRLYSVSFELAMPVIRAHISNKKAELTELNEVAKLEMSV
;
A
#
# COMPACT_ATOMS: atom_id res chain seq x y z
N MET A 1 -0.64 26.50 19.99
CA MET A 1 -1.05 26.81 18.58
C MET A 1 -0.52 25.71 17.66
N LEU A 2 -1.35 25.08 16.82
CA LEU A 2 -0.92 23.99 15.95
C LEU A 2 -0.06 24.49 14.78
N SER A 3 1.10 23.88 14.58
CA SER A 3 1.98 24.20 13.45
C SER A 3 1.41 23.66 12.12
N LYS A 4 1.63 24.41 11.05
CA LYS A 4 1.19 24.01 9.70
C LYS A 4 1.83 22.70 9.24
N ASP A 5 3.13 22.54 9.52
CA ASP A 5 3.90 21.33 9.19
C ASP A 5 3.31 20.08 9.87
N LEU A 6 2.96 20.19 11.16
CA LEU A 6 2.34 19.10 11.90
C LEU A 6 1.00 18.68 11.29
N CYS A 7 0.15 19.65 10.93
CA CYS A 7 -1.12 19.38 10.26
C CYS A 7 -0.93 18.67 8.91
N GLU A 8 0.04 19.10 8.11
CA GLU A 8 0.37 18.45 6.82
C GLU A 8 0.83 17.01 7.02
N ARG A 9 1.71 16.75 8.00
CA ARG A 9 2.22 15.40 8.29
C ARG A 9 1.12 14.45 8.77
N ILE A 10 0.22 14.93 9.64
CA ILE A 10 -0.95 14.17 10.08
C ILE A 10 -1.85 13.83 8.88
N TRP A 11 -2.12 14.81 8.00
CA TRP A 11 -2.91 14.59 6.79
C TRP A 11 -2.26 13.56 5.86
N HIS A 12 -0.93 13.64 5.66
CA HIS A 12 -0.20 12.66 4.87
C HIS A 12 -0.33 11.24 5.44
N CYS A 13 -0.24 11.07 6.75
CA CYS A 13 -0.44 9.75 7.38
C CYS A 13 -1.84 9.19 7.10
N HIS A 14 -2.88 10.00 7.27
CA HIS A 14 -4.26 9.59 6.96
C HIS A 14 -4.42 9.16 5.50
N ARG A 15 -3.95 10.01 4.57
CA ARG A 15 -4.02 9.72 3.14
C ARG A 15 -3.34 8.40 2.78
N GLU A 16 -2.14 8.16 3.29
CA GLU A 16 -1.38 6.93 2.99
C GLU A 16 -2.02 5.69 3.63
N ILE A 17 -2.60 5.81 4.83
CA ILE A 17 -3.37 4.72 5.45
C ILE A 17 -4.57 4.36 4.58
N ASP A 18 -5.35 5.34 4.14
CA ASP A 18 -6.55 5.10 3.32
C ASP A 18 -6.18 4.49 1.97
N ALA A 19 -5.14 5.01 1.31
CA ALA A 19 -4.63 4.45 0.06
C ALA A 19 -4.13 3.01 0.25
N GLY A 20 -3.38 2.74 1.33
CA GLY A 20 -2.89 1.41 1.65
C GLY A 20 -4.02 0.41 1.92
N LEU A 21 -5.07 0.83 2.64
CA LEU A 21 -6.25 -0.01 2.90
C LEU A 21 -7.02 -0.34 1.62
N ALA A 22 -7.24 0.66 0.76
CA ALA A 22 -7.89 0.46 -0.53
C ALA A 22 -7.09 -0.52 -1.40
N LEU A 23 -5.77 -0.32 -1.49
CA LEU A 23 -4.88 -1.20 -2.24
C LEU A 23 -4.90 -2.64 -1.70
N LEU A 24 -4.91 -2.82 -0.38
CA LEU A 24 -4.95 -4.14 0.24
C LEU A 24 -6.22 -4.91 -0.14
N VAL A 25 -7.38 -4.24 -0.12
CA VAL A 25 -8.67 -4.83 -0.53
C VAL A 25 -8.63 -5.27 -1.99
N GLU A 26 -8.06 -4.46 -2.87
CA GLU A 26 -7.92 -4.80 -4.30
C GLU A 26 -7.00 -6.02 -4.49
N VAL A 27 -5.84 -6.03 -3.83
CA VAL A 27 -4.87 -7.12 -3.91
C VAL A 27 -5.45 -8.43 -3.36
N GLU A 28 -6.20 -8.40 -2.26
CA GLU A 28 -6.90 -9.55 -1.69
C GLU A 28 -7.97 -10.11 -2.64
N LYS A 29 -8.76 -9.22 -3.24
CA LYS A 29 -9.77 -9.60 -4.22
C LYS A 29 -9.14 -10.32 -5.42
N ILE A 30 -8.09 -9.76 -5.99
CA ILE A 30 -7.37 -10.36 -7.12
C ILE A 30 -6.76 -11.71 -6.73
N ALA A 31 -6.12 -11.79 -5.56
CA ALA A 31 -5.54 -13.05 -5.09
C ALA A 31 -6.60 -14.15 -4.95
N ALA A 32 -7.77 -13.82 -4.39
CA ALA A 32 -8.89 -14.74 -4.27
C ALA A 32 -9.45 -15.20 -5.64
N GLU A 33 -9.56 -14.28 -6.60
CA GLU A 33 -9.96 -14.60 -7.97
C GLU A 33 -8.96 -15.55 -8.64
N ASN A 34 -7.66 -15.29 -8.48
CA ASN A 34 -6.59 -16.14 -9.01
C ASN A 34 -6.59 -17.55 -8.43
N ILE A 35 -6.88 -17.70 -7.13
CA ILE A 35 -7.04 -19.01 -6.50
C ILE A 35 -8.22 -19.78 -7.14
N LYS A 36 -9.35 -19.11 -7.37
CA LYS A 36 -10.52 -19.73 -8.02
C LYS A 36 -10.22 -20.17 -9.46
N ARG A 37 -9.53 -19.33 -10.23
CA ARG A 37 -9.11 -19.65 -11.61
C ARG A 37 -8.20 -20.88 -11.64
N ARG A 38 -7.20 -20.94 -10.74
CA ARG A 38 -6.33 -22.12 -10.60
C ARG A 38 -7.11 -23.41 -10.28
N GLN A 39 -8.12 -23.33 -9.42
CA GLN A 39 -8.97 -24.48 -9.09
C GLN A 39 -9.83 -24.95 -10.27
N GLN A 40 -10.14 -24.05 -11.20
CA GLN A 40 -10.91 -24.34 -12.42
C GLN A 40 -10.02 -24.87 -13.57
N GLY A 41 -8.73 -25.10 -13.32
CA GLY A 41 -7.78 -25.61 -14.31
C GLY A 41 -7.17 -24.52 -15.20
N ASP A 42 -7.40 -23.25 -14.87
CA ASP A 42 -6.81 -22.12 -15.59
C ASP A 42 -5.38 -21.86 -15.07
N ALA A 43 -4.42 -21.74 -15.99
CA ALA A 43 -2.99 -21.65 -15.65
C ALA A 43 -2.51 -20.21 -15.42
N GLU A 44 -3.32 -19.22 -15.78
CA GLU A 44 -2.91 -17.81 -15.75
C GLU A 44 -2.81 -17.26 -14.32
N GLN A 45 -1.68 -16.61 -14.04
CA GLN A 45 -1.37 -15.97 -12.77
C GLN A 45 -1.13 -14.48 -13.00
N GLY A 46 -2.20 -13.72 -13.21
CA GLY A 46 -2.08 -12.31 -13.60
C GLY A 46 -3.25 -11.44 -13.18
N ILE A 47 -2.99 -10.13 -13.12
CA ILE A 47 -4.04 -9.11 -13.19
C ILE A 47 -4.32 -8.91 -14.68
N THR A 48 -5.50 -9.27 -15.14
CA THR A 48 -5.88 -9.02 -16.53
C THR A 48 -6.29 -7.55 -16.67
N ASP A 49 -5.53 -6.79 -17.47
CA ASP A 49 -5.91 -5.41 -17.83
C ASP A 49 -7.18 -5.41 -18.72
N LYS A 50 -7.80 -4.25 -18.91
CA LYS A 50 -8.96 -4.03 -19.79
C LYS A 50 -8.76 -4.53 -21.23
N PHE A 51 -7.51 -4.71 -21.63
CA PHE A 51 -7.11 -5.21 -22.95
C PHE A 51 -6.79 -6.72 -22.98
N GLY A 52 -7.09 -7.46 -21.91
CA GLY A 52 -6.83 -8.91 -21.84
C GLY A 52 -5.35 -9.26 -21.63
N ARG A 53 -4.51 -8.30 -21.23
CA ARG A 53 -3.08 -8.54 -21.00
C ARG A 53 -2.83 -8.86 -19.53
N ASP A 54 -2.03 -9.89 -19.28
CA ASP A 54 -1.58 -10.21 -17.95
C ASP A 54 -0.53 -9.21 -17.46
N GLN A 55 -0.83 -8.60 -16.33
CA GLN A 55 0.06 -7.75 -15.56
C GLN A 55 0.42 -8.47 -14.27
N HIS A 56 1.68 -8.38 -13.87
CA HIS A 56 2.10 -8.87 -12.56
C HIS A 56 2.42 -7.71 -11.62
N LEU A 57 2.38 -7.98 -10.32
CA LEU A 57 2.78 -7.01 -9.32
C LEU A 57 4.25 -6.65 -9.48
N GLN A 58 4.54 -5.37 -9.27
CA GLN A 58 5.88 -4.80 -9.34
C GLN A 58 6.18 -4.07 -8.05
N LEU A 59 7.40 -4.25 -7.54
CA LEU A 59 7.92 -3.45 -6.44
C LEU A 59 9.08 -2.61 -6.96
N GLY A 60 8.91 -1.29 -6.95
CA GLY A 60 9.90 -0.36 -7.47
C GLY A 60 10.47 0.53 -6.38
N VAL A 61 11.78 0.78 -6.43
CA VAL A 61 12.44 1.83 -5.67
C VAL A 61 12.80 2.95 -6.65
N PRO A 62 12.25 4.17 -6.47
CA PRO A 62 12.60 5.30 -7.33
C PRO A 62 14.01 5.79 -6.97
N THR A 63 14.98 5.51 -7.85
CA THR A 63 16.36 6.02 -7.80
C THR A 63 16.60 6.93 -9.01
N SER A 64 17.43 7.98 -8.85
CA SER A 64 17.55 9.10 -9.81
C SER A 64 17.97 8.68 -11.22
N ASP A 65 18.80 7.65 -11.34
CA ASP A 65 19.46 7.32 -12.63
C ASP A 65 18.90 6.05 -13.27
N ASN A 66 18.18 5.22 -12.51
CA ASN A 66 17.45 4.07 -13.01
C ASN A 66 16.58 3.50 -11.89
N SER A 67 15.24 3.50 -12.04
CA SER A 67 14.37 2.89 -11.04
C SER A 67 14.61 1.37 -11.00
N HIS A 68 15.08 0.85 -9.88
CA HIS A 68 15.21 -0.59 -9.69
C HIS A 68 13.83 -1.19 -9.40
N ARG A 69 13.40 -2.17 -10.20
CA ARG A 69 12.10 -2.82 -10.05
C ARG A 69 12.26 -4.34 -9.99
N LEU A 70 11.54 -4.95 -9.07
CA LEU A 70 11.26 -6.37 -9.08
C LEU A 70 9.94 -6.58 -9.82
N TYR A 71 9.96 -7.52 -10.76
CA TYR A 71 8.80 -7.93 -11.54
C TYR A 71 8.27 -9.27 -11.04
N SER A 72 6.98 -9.53 -11.31
CA SER A 72 6.33 -10.80 -10.95
C SER A 72 6.38 -11.11 -9.45
N VAL A 73 6.22 -10.07 -8.63
CA VAL A 73 6.12 -10.22 -7.18
C VAL A 73 4.87 -11.02 -6.83
N SER A 74 4.99 -12.01 -5.96
CA SER A 74 3.84 -12.81 -5.54
C SER A 74 2.89 -11.99 -4.67
N PHE A 75 1.58 -12.23 -4.82
CA PHE A 75 0.54 -11.61 -3.99
C PHE A 75 0.76 -11.90 -2.49
N GLU A 76 1.23 -13.11 -2.17
CA GLU A 76 1.55 -13.56 -0.81
C GLU A 76 2.63 -12.70 -0.15
N LEU A 77 3.58 -12.17 -0.92
CA LEU A 77 4.62 -11.26 -0.42
C LEU A 77 4.16 -9.80 -0.42
N ALA A 78 3.34 -9.39 -1.38
CA ALA A 78 2.85 -8.01 -1.47
C ALA A 78 1.92 -7.64 -0.29
N MET A 79 1.02 -8.53 0.10
CA MET A 79 0.07 -8.30 1.20
C MET A 79 0.74 -7.93 2.55
N PRO A 80 1.71 -8.71 3.09
CA PRO A 80 2.35 -8.36 4.36
C PRO A 80 3.15 -7.06 4.26
N VAL A 81 3.73 -6.74 3.10
CA VAL A 81 4.43 -5.46 2.88
C VAL A 81 3.46 -4.27 2.99
N ILE A 82 2.28 -4.36 2.35
CA ILE A 82 1.24 -3.33 2.43
C ILE A 82 0.77 -3.18 3.89
N ARG A 83 0.51 -4.28 4.59
CA ARG A 83 0.10 -4.26 6.01
C ARG A 83 1.16 -3.62 6.90
N ALA A 84 2.44 -3.95 6.69
CA ALA A 84 3.54 -3.37 7.43
C ALA A 84 3.63 -1.85 7.20
N HIS A 85 3.46 -1.40 5.95
CA HIS A 85 3.44 0.03 5.64
C HIS A 85 2.30 0.77 6.36
N ILE A 86 1.08 0.23 6.31
CA ILE A 86 -0.08 0.79 7.03
C ILE A 86 0.19 0.84 8.54
N SER A 87 0.77 -0.22 9.10
CA SER A 87 1.12 -0.27 10.53
C SER A 87 2.12 0.83 10.90
N ASN A 88 3.15 1.04 10.07
CA ASN A 88 4.12 2.10 10.29
C ASN A 88 3.48 3.49 10.24
N LYS A 89 2.59 3.74 9.27
CA LYS A 89 1.88 5.02 9.17
C LYS A 89 0.92 5.27 10.33
N LYS A 90 0.29 4.22 10.87
CA LYS A 90 -0.52 4.33 12.09
C LYS A 90 0.33 4.67 13.32
N ALA A 91 1.51 4.06 13.45
CA ALA A 91 2.43 4.39 14.53
C ALA A 91 2.90 5.86 14.43
N GLU A 92 3.30 6.30 13.23
CA GLU A 92 3.66 7.69 12.97
C GLU A 92 2.51 8.66 13.33
N LEU A 93 1.28 8.32 12.95
CA LEU A 93 0.09 9.12 13.29
C LEU A 93 -0.12 9.20 14.81
N THR A 94 0.09 8.11 15.56
CA THR A 94 -0.03 8.14 17.03
C THR A 94 1.00 9.07 17.67
N GLU A 95 2.25 9.05 17.20
CA GLU A 95 3.30 9.94 17.68
C GLU A 95 2.97 11.42 17.39
N LEU A 96 2.54 11.72 16.16
CA LEU A 96 2.16 13.07 15.75
C LEU A 96 0.96 13.60 16.54
N ASN A 97 0.02 12.73 16.90
CA ASN A 97 -1.13 13.11 17.73
C ASN A 97 -0.71 13.49 19.16
N GLU A 98 0.28 12.83 19.74
CA GLU A 98 0.80 13.24 21.06
C GLU A 98 1.49 14.61 20.97
N VAL A 99 2.25 14.86 19.91
CA VAL A 99 2.84 16.19 19.65
C VAL A 99 1.74 17.25 19.49
N ALA A 100 0.67 16.95 18.75
CA ALA A 100 -0.45 17.87 18.56
C ALA A 100 -1.16 18.20 19.87
N LYS A 101 -1.35 17.23 20.77
CA LYS A 101 -1.92 17.48 22.09
C LYS A 101 -1.06 18.41 22.92
N LEU A 102 0.26 18.26 22.87
CA LEU A 102 1.19 19.15 23.55
C LEU A 102 1.09 20.58 22.98
N GLU A 103 1.07 20.73 21.66
CA GLU A 103 0.92 22.05 21.00
C GLU A 103 -0.45 22.70 21.23
N MET A 104 -1.49 21.93 21.53
CA MET A 104 -2.81 22.45 21.91
C MET A 104 -2.90 22.87 23.38
N SER A 105 -2.05 22.29 24.23
CA SER A 105 -2.00 22.56 25.67
C SER A 105 -1.12 23.77 26.02
N VAL A 106 -0.40 24.31 25.02
CA VAL A 106 0.47 25.49 25.08
C VAL A 106 -0.15 26.64 24.29
#